data_AF-A0A1G6NZM5-F1
#
_entry.id   AF-A0A1G6NZM5-F1
#
_cell.length_a   1.000
_cell.length_b   1.000
_cell.length_c   1.000
_cell.angle_alpha   90.00
_cell.angle_beta   90.00
_cell.angle_gamma   90.00
#
_symmetry.space_group_name_H-M   'P 1'
#
loop_
_entity.id
_entity.type
_entity.pdbx_description
1 polymer ?
#
loop_
_entity_poly.entity_id
_entity_poly.type
_entity_poly.pdbx_seq_one_letter_code
_entity_poly.pdbx_strand_id
1 'polypeptide(L)'
;MTEHPLAARLRKAGFFVSPSLDADGVDSGLLFVRRKSGRLEVVSAWGDDYALSTCLPLSRDWSNPFEPTGQPSSAASFAVIVDELLCSEQGEPDVSVEPGSGAATDWFTRGRHAQQ
;
A
#
# COMPACT_ATOMS: atom_id res chain seq x y z
N MET A 1 -18.70 -15.92 -1.59
CA MET A 1 -18.47 -14.96 -0.50
C MET A 1 -18.64 -13.57 -1.08
N THR A 2 -19.49 -12.74 -0.49
CA THR A 2 -19.70 -11.36 -0.96
C THR A 2 -18.51 -10.52 -0.51
N GLU A 3 -17.88 -9.82 -1.44
CA GLU A 3 -16.74 -8.94 -1.11
C GLU A 3 -17.21 -7.75 -0.28
N HIS A 4 -16.40 -7.36 0.72
CA HIS A 4 -16.71 -6.19 1.56
C HIS A 4 -16.67 -4.90 0.70
N PRO A 5 -17.71 -4.04 0.74
CA PRO A 5 -17.85 -2.92 -0.20
C PRO A 5 -16.69 -1.91 -0.12
N LEU A 6 -16.16 -1.64 1.07
CA LEU A 6 -15.02 -0.75 1.26
C LEU A 6 -13.71 -1.36 0.72
N ALA A 7 -13.50 -2.66 0.92
CA ALA A 7 -12.35 -3.35 0.36
C ALA A 7 -12.41 -3.35 -1.18
N ALA A 8 -13.58 -3.59 -1.76
CA ALA A 8 -13.80 -3.51 -3.21
C ALA A 8 -13.50 -2.11 -3.77
N ARG A 9 -13.83 -1.02 -3.02
CA ARG A 9 -13.49 0.36 -3.40
C ARG A 9 -11.98 0.57 -3.45
N LEU A 10 -11.24 0.17 -2.43
CA LEU A 10 -9.77 0.30 -2.42
C LEU A 10 -9.12 -0.52 -3.54
N ARG A 11 -9.59 -1.75 -3.80
CA ARG A 11 -9.09 -2.55 -4.92
C ARG A 11 -9.31 -1.89 -6.28
N LYS A 12 -10.51 -1.32 -6.50
CA LYS A 12 -10.80 -0.55 -7.71
C LYS A 12 -9.91 0.70 -7.85
N ALA A 13 -9.52 1.29 -6.73
CA ALA A 13 -8.59 2.42 -6.68
C ALA A 13 -7.11 2.01 -6.87
N GLY A 14 -6.82 0.71 -7.08
CA GLY A 14 -5.47 0.21 -7.38
C GLY A 14 -4.68 -0.25 -6.15
N PHE A 15 -5.33 -0.40 -4.98
CA PHE A 15 -4.67 -1.00 -3.82
C PHE A 15 -4.54 -2.52 -4.00
N PHE A 16 -3.34 -3.02 -3.75
CA PHE A 16 -3.11 -4.44 -3.46
C PHE A 16 -3.57 -4.75 -2.03
N VAL A 17 -4.10 -5.96 -1.81
CA VAL A 17 -4.61 -6.40 -0.50
C VAL A 17 -3.85 -7.63 -0.06
N SER A 18 -3.33 -7.61 1.16
CA SER A 18 -2.72 -8.76 1.84
C SER A 18 -3.27 -8.92 3.26
N PRO A 19 -3.17 -10.12 3.86
CA PRO A 19 -3.37 -10.29 5.30
C PRO A 19 -2.45 -9.37 6.11
N SER A 20 -2.94 -8.90 7.25
CA SER A 20 -2.14 -8.21 8.26
C SER A 20 -2.02 -9.12 9.48
N LEU A 21 -0.77 -9.36 9.90
CA LEU A 21 -0.50 -10.16 11.08
C LEU A 21 -0.47 -9.28 12.32
N ASP A 22 -0.96 -9.79 13.45
CA ASP A 22 -0.73 -9.19 14.76
C ASP A 22 0.65 -9.57 15.33
N ALA A 23 0.88 -9.19 16.59
CA ALA A 23 2.13 -9.48 17.30
C ALA A 23 2.39 -10.98 17.51
N ASP A 24 1.35 -11.81 17.48
CA ASP A 24 1.43 -13.27 17.63
C ASP A 24 1.55 -13.98 16.27
N GLY A 25 1.55 -13.23 15.17
CA GLY A 25 1.60 -13.78 13.82
C GLY A 25 0.25 -14.30 13.33
N VAL A 26 -0.85 -13.94 13.98
CA VAL A 26 -2.20 -14.33 13.60
C VAL A 26 -2.74 -13.35 12.57
N ASP A 27 -3.37 -13.89 11.51
CA ASP A 27 -4.13 -13.10 10.55
C ASP A 27 -5.31 -12.42 11.26
N SER A 28 -5.15 -11.13 11.52
CA SER A 28 -6.06 -10.33 12.36
C SER A 28 -6.65 -9.13 11.62
N GLY A 29 -6.28 -8.91 10.36
CA GLY A 29 -6.69 -7.74 9.62
C GLY A 29 -6.26 -7.75 8.16
N LEU A 30 -6.44 -6.62 7.50
CA LEU A 30 -6.10 -6.43 6.10
C LEU A 30 -5.12 -5.27 5.95
N LEU A 31 -4.12 -5.49 5.11
CA LEU A 31 -3.16 -4.48 4.68
C LEU A 31 -3.46 -4.14 3.21
N PHE A 32 -3.71 -2.86 2.95
CA PHE A 32 -3.91 -2.31 1.62
C PHE A 32 -2.70 -1.45 1.26
N VAL A 33 -2.11 -1.68 0.09
CA VAL A 33 -0.94 -0.91 -0.37
C VAL A 33 -1.14 -0.43 -1.80
N ARG A 34 -0.95 0.86 -2.04
CA ARG A 34 -0.93 1.46 -3.38
C ARG A 34 0.31 2.30 -3.58
N ARG A 35 0.95 2.17 -4.74
CA ARG A 35 2.05 3.04 -5.15
C ARG A 35 1.51 4.24 -5.92
N LYS A 36 1.88 5.45 -5.50
CA LYS A 36 1.67 6.71 -6.22
C LYS A 36 3.01 7.42 -6.43
N SER A 37 3.09 8.33 -7.39
CA SER A 37 4.32 9.06 -7.76
C SER A 37 5.13 9.53 -6.53
N GLY A 38 6.21 8.81 -6.21
CA GLY A 38 7.11 9.11 -5.08
C GLY A 38 6.69 8.57 -3.70
N ARG A 39 5.49 8.00 -3.52
CA ARG A 39 4.95 7.54 -2.23
C ARG A 39 4.23 6.19 -2.27
N LEU A 40 4.16 5.53 -1.12
CA LEU A 40 3.30 4.38 -0.85
C LEU A 40 2.18 4.81 0.09
N GLU A 41 0.95 4.63 -0.34
CA GLU A 41 -0.22 4.74 0.53
C GLU A 41 -0.48 3.37 1.15
N VAL A 42 -0.54 3.34 2.47
CA VAL A 42 -0.71 2.11 3.24
C VAL A 42 -1.92 2.29 4.15
N VAL A 43 -2.83 1.31 4.15
CA VAL A 43 -3.93 1.20 5.10
C VAL A 43 -3.88 -0.14 5.78
N SER A 44 -3.84 -0.16 7.10
CA SER A 44 -4.03 -1.36 7.91
C SER A 44 -5.40 -1.28 8.56
N ALA A 45 -6.26 -2.28 8.36
CA ALA A 45 -7.61 -2.33 8.92
C ALA A 45 -7.80 -3.59 9.76
N TRP A 46 -8.41 -3.44 10.93
CA TRP A 46 -8.74 -4.53 11.85
C TRP A 46 -10.24 -4.52 12.10
N GLY A 47 -10.95 -5.45 11.46
CA GLY A 47 -12.42 -5.44 11.39
C GLY A 47 -12.97 -4.19 10.70
N ASP A 48 -14.25 -3.90 10.95
CA ASP A 48 -14.93 -2.70 10.44
C ASP A 48 -14.73 -1.48 11.35
N ASP A 49 -14.20 -1.69 12.55
CA ASP A 49 -14.20 -0.70 13.64
C ASP A 49 -13.07 0.33 13.49
N TYR A 50 -11.92 -0.09 12.94
CA TYR A 50 -10.71 0.72 13.01
C TYR A 50 -9.72 0.44 11.87
N ALA A 51 -9.13 1.51 11.35
CA ALA A 51 -8.05 1.48 10.40
C ALA A 51 -7.01 2.58 10.68
N LEU A 52 -5.76 2.27 10.34
CA LEU A 52 -4.64 3.19 10.26
C LEU A 52 -4.30 3.44 8.81
N SER A 53 -4.08 4.71 8.45
CA SER A 53 -3.51 5.06 7.14
C SER A 53 -2.25 5.89 7.29
N THR A 54 -1.30 5.67 6.39
CA THR A 54 -0.10 6.51 6.27
C THR A 54 0.37 6.60 4.82
N CYS A 55 1.15 7.64 4.54
CA CYS A 55 1.86 7.81 3.28
C CYS A 55 3.36 7.72 3.55
N LEU A 56 4.00 6.70 3.02
CA LEU A 56 5.43 6.46 3.15
C LEU A 56 6.17 6.96 1.91
N PRO A 57 7.38 7.54 2.04
CA PRO A 57 8.21 7.82 0.88
C PRO A 57 8.65 6.51 0.21
N LEU A 58 8.77 6.50 -1.13
CA LEU A 58 9.38 5.37 -1.85
C LEU A 58 10.90 5.29 -1.62
N SER A 59 11.53 6.40 -1.20
CA SER A 59 12.95 6.43 -0.83
C SER A 59 13.13 5.98 0.62
N ARG A 60 13.80 4.84 0.79
CA ARG A 60 14.28 4.32 2.08
C ARG A 60 15.77 4.62 2.20
N ASP A 61 16.20 5.12 3.34
CA ASP A 61 17.63 5.13 3.67
C ASP A 61 18.05 3.70 4.05
N TRP A 62 18.80 3.06 3.16
CA TRP A 62 19.30 1.70 3.37
C TRP A 62 20.50 1.62 4.32
N SER A 63 21.09 2.77 4.69
CA SER A 63 22.13 2.81 5.72
C SER A 63 21.54 2.66 7.13
N ASN A 64 20.29 3.09 7.33
CA ASN A 64 19.51 2.84 8.54
C ASN A 64 18.11 2.31 8.21
N PRO A 65 18.00 1.04 7.76
CA PRO A 65 16.76 0.49 7.26
C PRO A 65 15.75 0.17 8.36
N PHE A 66 15.99 0.56 9.61
CA PHE A 66 15.05 0.41 10.73
C PHE A 66 14.58 1.75 11.28
N GLU A 67 15.16 2.86 10.81
CA GLU A 67 14.68 4.18 11.18
C GLU A 67 13.26 4.40 10.63
N PRO A 68 12.33 4.92 11.45
CA PRO A 68 11.00 5.27 10.99
C PRO A 68 11.06 6.31 9.88
N THR A 69 10.44 6.02 8.73
CA THR A 69 10.30 6.96 7.63
C THR A 69 8.83 7.24 7.40
N GLY A 70 8.39 8.50 7.49
CA GLY A 70 7.01 8.88 7.19
C GLY A 70 6.44 9.93 8.13
N GLN A 71 5.25 10.43 7.78
CA GLN A 71 4.44 11.28 8.62
C GLN A 71 3.55 10.46 9.57
N PRO A 72 3.03 11.05 10.66
CA PRO A 72 2.12 10.37 11.57
C PRO A 72 0.93 9.76 10.82
N SER A 73 0.54 8.55 11.24
CA SER A 73 -0.63 7.86 10.70
C SER A 73 -1.92 8.51 11.17
N SER A 74 -2.92 8.58 10.29
CA SER A 74 -4.31 8.85 10.67
C SER A 74 -4.96 7.57 11.20
N ALA A 75 -5.78 7.70 12.23
CA ALA A 75 -6.45 6.62 12.95
C ALA A 75 -7.95 6.92 13.02
N ALA A 76 -8.78 6.14 12.35
CA ALA A 76 -10.22 6.35 12.29
C ALA A 76 -10.95 5.04 11.95
N SER A 77 -12.28 5.08 11.82
CA SER A 77 -13.03 3.94 11.28
C SER A 77 -12.57 3.63 9.85
N PHE A 78 -12.72 2.37 9.42
CA PHE A 78 -12.29 1.97 8.08
C PHE A 78 -13.03 2.76 6.98
N ALA A 79 -14.32 3.07 7.18
CA ALA A 79 -15.09 3.90 6.27
C ALA A 79 -14.51 5.32 6.10
N VAL A 80 -14.16 5.97 7.22
CA VAL A 80 -13.59 7.33 7.22
C VAL A 80 -12.26 7.36 6.48
N ILE A 81 -11.36 6.42 6.77
CA ILE A 81 -10.06 6.33 6.09
C ILE A 81 -10.23 6.15 4.57
N VAL A 82 -11.15 5.28 4.14
CA VAL A 82 -11.43 5.04 2.72
C VAL A 82 -11.97 6.30 2.05
N ASP A 83 -12.87 7.03 2.71
CA ASP A 83 -13.42 8.26 2.15
C ASP A 83 -12.37 9.37 2.09
N GLU A 84 -11.55 9.57 3.13
CA GLU A 84 -10.46 10.55 3.14
C GLU A 84 -9.44 10.30 2.02
N LEU A 85 -9.00 9.05 1.87
CA LEU A 85 -8.02 8.67 0.85
C LEU A 85 -8.54 8.88 -0.56
N LEU A 86 -9.79 8.48 -0.82
CA LEU A 86 -10.36 8.52 -2.17
C LEU A 86 -10.91 9.91 -2.55
N CYS A 87 -11.36 10.72 -1.59
CA CYS A 87 -11.79 12.10 -1.84
C CYS A 87 -10.59 13.03 -2.08
N SER A 88 -9.46 12.79 -1.40
CA SER A 88 -8.23 13.57 -1.60
C SER A 88 -7.68 13.46 -3.03
N GLU A 89 -8.03 12.40 -3.77
CA GLU A 89 -7.59 12.20 -5.16
C GLU A 89 -8.23 13.16 -6.16
N GLN A 90 -9.37 13.77 -5.82
CA GLN A 90 -10.08 14.67 -6.74
C GLN A 90 -9.45 16.07 -6.84
N GLY A 91 -8.44 16.37 -6.00
CA GLY A 91 -7.78 17.67 -5.93
C GLY A 91 -6.35 17.73 -6.48
N GLU A 92 -5.72 16.62 -6.84
CA GLU A 92 -4.37 16.63 -7.40
C GLU A 92 -4.44 16.69 -8.94
N PRO A 93 -4.03 17.80 -9.59
CA PRO A 93 -3.94 17.84 -11.04
C PRO A 93 -2.89 16.83 -11.49
N ASP A 94 -3.30 15.97 -12.41
CA ASP A 94 -2.48 14.97 -13.08
C ASP A 94 -1.38 15.68 -13.87
N VAL A 95 -0.24 15.95 -13.24
CA VAL A 95 0.95 16.41 -13.95
C VAL A 95 1.50 15.19 -14.68
N SER A 96 0.98 14.97 -15.88
CA SER A 96 1.50 14.05 -16.87
C SER A 96 2.99 14.33 -17.07
N VAL A 97 3.84 13.49 -16.51
CA VAL A 97 5.27 13.45 -16.85
C VAL A 97 5.38 12.57 -18.09
N GLU A 98 5.85 13.16 -19.19
CA GLU A 98 6.09 12.49 -20.47
C GLU A 98 6.96 11.21 -20.33
N PRO A 99 6.75 10.20 -21.20
CA PRO A 99 7.52 8.97 -21.17
C PRO A 99 8.92 9.20 -21.81
N GLY A 100 9.90 9.54 -20.98
CA GLY A 100 11.31 9.61 -21.36
C GLY A 100 12.04 8.27 -21.20
N SER A 101 12.10 7.50 -22.29
CA SER A 101 13.11 6.50 -22.68
C SER A 101 14.12 6.01 -21.61
N GLY A 102 14.01 4.74 -21.21
CA GLY A 102 15.07 4.05 -20.47
C GLY A 102 14.79 2.56 -20.20
N ALA A 103 15.19 1.71 -21.15
CA ALA A 103 15.48 0.27 -21.02
C ALA A 103 14.48 -0.61 -20.22
N ALA A 104 13.66 -1.33 -20.97
CA ALA A 104 12.94 -2.49 -20.45
C ALA A 104 13.90 -3.67 -20.21
N THR A 105 13.72 -4.29 -19.03
CA THR A 105 13.71 -5.74 -18.75
C THR A 105 14.99 -6.57 -18.90
N ASP A 106 15.52 -7.05 -17.76
CA ASP A 106 15.94 -8.44 -17.58
C ASP A 106 16.12 -8.81 -16.08
N TRP A 107 15.04 -9.21 -15.39
CA TRP A 107 15.12 -9.78 -14.02
C TRP A 107 14.25 -11.01 -13.77
N PHE A 108 13.96 -11.80 -14.80
CA PHE A 108 13.37 -13.12 -14.60
C PHE A 108 14.05 -14.19 -15.46
N THR A 109 15.08 -14.83 -14.90
CA THR A 109 15.47 -16.17 -15.35
C THR A 109 15.53 -17.11 -14.16
N ARG A 110 14.37 -17.72 -13.93
CA ARG A 110 14.08 -19.08 -13.44
C ARG A 110 15.14 -19.81 -12.62
N GLY A 111 14.69 -20.28 -11.46
CA GLY A 111 15.33 -21.36 -10.73
C GLY A 111 15.41 -22.66 -11.53
N ARG A 112 16.52 -23.38 -11.30
CA ARG A 112 16.66 -24.83 -11.14
C ARG A 112 18.15 -25.10 -10.96
N HIS A 113 18.50 -25.78 -9.89
CA HIS A 113 19.53 -26.83 -9.77
C HIS A 113 19.68 -27.09 -8.26
N ALA A 114 18.92 -28.04 -7.73
CA ALA A 114 19.24 -29.47 -7.70
C ALA A 114 20.35 -29.76 -6.68
N GLN A 115 19.95 -30.58 -5.69
CA GLN A 115 20.75 -31.22 -4.67
C GLN A 115 22.13 -31.68 -5.19
N GLN A 116 23.16 -31.46 -4.38
CA GLN A 116 24.16 -32.48 -4.07
C GLN A 116 24.49 -32.40 -2.58
#